data_AF-A0A3L7YI80-F1
#
_entry.id   AF-A0A3L7YI80-F1
#
_cell.length_a   1.000
_cell.length_b   1.000
_cell.length_c   1.000
_cell.angle_alpha   90.00
_cell.angle_beta   90.00
_cell.angle_gamma   90.00
#
_symmetry.space_group_name_H-M   'P 1'
#
loop_
_entity.id
_entity.type
_entity.pdbx_description
1 polymer ?
#
loop_
_entity_poly.entity_id
_entity_poly.type
_entity_poly.pdbx_seq_one_letter_code
_entity_poly.pdbx_strand_id
1 'polypeptide(L)'
;MTGNTHRIDIDESRPLIQQPEVGHNRWHEDIRPVIHARSGDRVTLQTRDAFDGQVTRQSTLDEIAKIDLGPVHPLTGPVAIDDAEEGDLLEVRVVDIVPASFGYTVQVPGFGFLADHFPDPHLVRWTIADGFAESGDLPGVRIPYLAHPGVIGLAPGRALRERIAKREAALVARGGFAMPPDPVGAVPGDPLIAGHALRTIPPREVAGNIDIKQLNPGTSIYIPVSAPGGLFSVGDVHFAQGDSETCGTAIEMRSESTFEFHLHKGAAASKGIRSFYLARTGTDAVPYRSSPGRFVAIPGMPITADDENHGGDATLAAKNALLGMIEYIVREHGYTRQQAYAICSVAVDLKVSELVDVPNFIVTAFLPLEIFV
;
A
#
# COMPACT_ATOMS: atom_id res chain seq x y z
N MET A 1 21.37 -20.23 13.71
CA MET A 1 20.36 -20.55 14.75
C MET A 1 19.07 -19.95 14.25
N THR A 2 18.03 -20.76 14.05
CA THR A 2 16.69 -20.25 13.68
C THR A 2 16.14 -19.48 14.88
N GLY A 3 15.75 -18.21 14.68
CA GLY A 3 15.15 -17.42 15.75
C GLY A 3 13.82 -17.97 16.23
N ASN A 4 13.28 -17.38 17.30
CA ASN A 4 11.98 -17.76 17.82
C ASN A 4 10.86 -17.32 16.86
N THR A 5 9.69 -17.95 16.99
CA THR A 5 8.49 -17.54 16.24
C THR A 5 7.47 -16.97 17.23
N HIS A 6 7.00 -15.76 16.96
CA HIS A 6 5.97 -15.06 17.72
C HIS A 6 4.71 -14.86 16.88
N ARG A 7 3.60 -14.51 17.53
CA ARG A 7 2.33 -14.32 16.85
C ARG A 7 1.48 -13.22 17.49
N ILE A 8 0.80 -12.43 16.66
CA ILE A 8 -0.29 -11.52 17.06
C ILE A 8 -1.54 -11.95 16.30
N ASP A 9 -2.53 -12.44 17.05
CA ASP A 9 -3.85 -12.78 16.55
C ASP A 9 -4.83 -11.63 16.77
N ILE A 10 -5.84 -11.54 15.91
CA ILE A 10 -6.92 -10.56 16.01
C ILE A 10 -8.27 -11.27 15.92
N ASP A 11 -9.32 -10.68 16.51
CA ASP A 11 -10.70 -11.04 16.17
C ASP A 11 -11.11 -10.27 14.91
N GLU A 12 -11.08 -10.93 13.76
CA GLU A 12 -11.40 -10.32 12.48
C GLU A 12 -12.88 -9.88 12.36
N SER A 13 -13.76 -10.29 13.27
CA SER A 13 -15.16 -9.84 13.29
C SER A 13 -15.34 -8.45 13.91
N ARG A 14 -14.29 -7.90 14.54
CA ARG A 14 -14.35 -6.66 15.30
C ARG A 14 -13.38 -5.60 14.73
N PRO A 15 -13.84 -4.34 14.59
CA PRO A 15 -12.98 -3.25 14.14
C PRO A 15 -11.88 -2.95 15.17
N LEU A 16 -10.80 -2.31 14.73
CA LEU A 16 -9.62 -2.02 15.52
C LEU A 16 -9.93 -1.23 16.80
N ILE A 17 -10.88 -0.29 16.76
CA ILE A 17 -11.27 0.50 17.94
C ILE A 17 -11.77 -0.35 19.11
N GLN A 18 -12.23 -1.58 18.84
CA GLN A 18 -12.66 -2.54 19.86
C GLN A 18 -11.53 -3.46 20.33
N GLN A 19 -10.37 -3.44 19.68
CA GLN A 19 -9.18 -4.23 20.01
C GLN A 19 -7.91 -3.35 19.99
N PRO A 20 -7.86 -2.25 20.75
CA PRO A 20 -6.72 -1.33 20.75
C PRO A 20 -5.41 -1.97 21.26
N GLU A 21 -5.48 -3.15 21.89
CA GLU A 21 -4.35 -3.89 22.43
C GLU A 21 -3.55 -4.67 21.38
N VAL A 22 -4.07 -4.84 20.16
CA VAL A 22 -3.38 -5.60 19.10
C VAL A 22 -2.89 -4.72 17.95
N GLY A 23 -3.20 -3.41 17.96
CA GLY A 23 -2.98 -2.56 16.80
C GLY A 23 -3.17 -1.07 17.03
N HIS A 24 -2.95 -0.30 15.97
CA HIS A 24 -3.11 1.16 15.92
C HIS A 24 -3.36 1.64 14.49
N ASN A 25 -3.84 2.88 14.32
CA ASN A 25 -4.06 3.47 12.99
C ASN A 25 -3.43 4.86 12.82
N ARG A 26 -2.46 5.17 13.68
CA ARG A 26 -1.65 6.41 13.61
C ARG A 26 -0.20 6.09 13.92
N TRP A 27 0.74 6.81 13.31
CA TRP A 27 2.16 6.64 13.60
C TRP A 27 2.62 7.56 14.74
N HIS A 28 3.10 6.98 15.84
CA HIS A 28 3.62 7.72 16.99
C HIS A 28 4.56 6.83 17.84
N GLU A 29 5.67 7.38 18.31
CA GLU A 29 6.72 6.67 19.05
C GLU A 29 6.27 6.17 20.43
N ASP A 30 5.27 6.82 21.04
CA ASP A 30 4.78 6.46 22.38
C ASP A 30 3.68 5.36 22.37
N ILE A 31 3.33 4.80 21.20
CA ILE A 31 2.40 3.66 21.13
C ILE A 31 3.10 2.43 21.71
N ARG A 32 2.48 1.79 22.70
CA ARG A 32 3.08 0.65 23.40
C ARG A 32 3.22 -0.55 22.45
N PRO A 33 4.36 -1.25 22.47
CA PRO A 33 4.52 -2.50 21.73
C PRO A 33 3.50 -3.55 22.20
N VAL A 34 2.95 -4.30 21.26
CA VAL A 34 2.10 -5.48 21.52
C VAL A 34 2.98 -6.65 21.99
N ILE A 35 4.13 -6.84 21.33
CA ILE A 35 5.13 -7.85 21.69
C ILE A 35 6.55 -7.31 21.50
N HIS A 36 7.52 -8.05 22.03
CA HIS A 36 8.95 -7.89 21.78
C HIS A 36 9.49 -9.08 20.99
N ALA A 37 10.38 -8.81 20.04
CA ALA A 37 11.11 -9.81 19.26
C ALA A 37 12.59 -9.44 19.17
N ARG A 38 13.44 -10.42 18.86
CA ARG A 38 14.89 -10.20 18.68
C ARG A 38 15.28 -10.25 17.22
N SER A 39 16.43 -9.68 16.90
CA SER A 39 17.06 -9.91 15.60
C SER A 39 17.23 -11.42 15.34
N GLY A 40 16.74 -11.88 14.20
CA GLY A 40 16.64 -13.28 13.77
C GLY A 40 15.30 -13.95 14.03
N ASP A 41 14.41 -13.33 14.82
CA ASP A 41 13.08 -13.89 15.10
C ASP A 41 12.11 -13.69 13.93
N ARG A 42 11.09 -14.53 13.90
CA ARG A 42 9.93 -14.41 13.02
C ARG A 42 8.70 -13.99 13.80
N VAL A 43 7.84 -13.18 13.18
CA VAL A 43 6.54 -12.81 13.73
C VAL A 43 5.47 -13.00 12.67
N THR A 44 4.42 -13.73 13.02
CA THR A 44 3.20 -13.86 12.22
C THR A 44 2.14 -12.91 12.76
N LEU A 45 1.60 -12.04 11.91
CA LEU A 45 0.59 -11.05 12.27
C LEU A 45 -0.66 -11.28 11.41
N GLN A 46 -1.82 -11.43 12.06
CA GLN A 46 -3.10 -11.33 11.37
C GLN A 46 -3.45 -9.86 11.14
N THR A 47 -3.94 -9.52 9.94
CA THR A 47 -4.25 -8.15 9.55
C THR A 47 -5.73 -7.99 9.17
N ARG A 48 -6.26 -6.79 9.46
CA ARG A 48 -7.56 -6.37 8.90
C ARG A 48 -7.35 -5.82 7.49
N ASP A 49 -8.42 -5.76 6.72
CA ASP A 49 -8.45 -5.02 5.46
C ASP A 49 -8.30 -3.50 5.69
N ALA A 50 -7.96 -2.76 4.63
CA ALA A 50 -7.66 -1.32 4.67
C ALA A 50 -8.75 -0.47 5.33
N PHE A 51 -10.02 -0.86 5.19
CA PHE A 51 -11.18 -0.11 5.68
C PHE A 51 -11.74 -0.64 7.00
N ASP A 52 -11.00 -1.49 7.72
CA ASP A 52 -11.37 -2.00 9.05
C ASP A 52 -12.71 -2.77 9.05
N GLY A 53 -12.99 -3.50 7.96
CA GLY A 53 -14.19 -4.32 7.81
C GLY A 53 -15.44 -3.58 7.31
N GLN A 54 -15.32 -2.32 6.88
CA GLN A 54 -16.44 -1.56 6.30
C GLN A 54 -16.93 -2.13 4.95
N VAL A 55 -16.07 -2.84 4.22
CA VAL A 55 -16.41 -3.43 2.91
C VAL A 55 -16.60 -4.94 3.03
N THR A 56 -17.74 -5.42 2.59
CA THR A 56 -18.15 -6.83 2.67
C THR A 56 -18.68 -7.32 1.32
N ARG A 57 -18.94 -8.62 1.21
CA ARG A 57 -19.58 -9.19 0.02
C ARG A 57 -20.97 -8.59 -0.23
N GLN A 58 -21.64 -8.09 0.80
CA GLN A 58 -22.99 -7.54 0.76
C GLN A 58 -23.01 -6.02 0.62
N SER A 59 -21.85 -5.36 0.64
CA SER A 59 -21.78 -3.90 0.58
C SER A 59 -22.38 -3.35 -0.72
N THR A 60 -23.01 -2.20 -0.59
CA THR A 60 -23.69 -1.44 -1.63
C THR A 60 -22.87 -0.23 -2.06
N LEU A 61 -23.13 0.33 -3.24
CA LEU A 61 -22.42 1.52 -3.72
C LEU A 61 -22.67 2.75 -2.84
N ASP A 62 -23.85 2.85 -2.20
CA ASP A 62 -24.17 3.93 -1.26
C ASP A 62 -23.31 3.88 0.00
N GLU A 63 -22.91 2.68 0.44
CA GLU A 63 -21.97 2.50 1.55
C GLU A 63 -20.54 2.83 1.11
N ILE A 64 -20.14 2.42 -0.11
CA ILE A 64 -18.83 2.79 -0.66
C ILE A 64 -18.68 4.31 -0.79
N ALA A 65 -19.72 5.02 -1.22
CA ALA A 65 -19.74 6.47 -1.30
C ALA A 65 -19.60 7.19 0.05
N LYS A 66 -19.78 6.48 1.17
CA LYS A 66 -19.81 7.01 2.54
C LYS A 66 -18.77 6.35 3.45
N ILE A 67 -17.76 5.69 2.88
CA ILE A 67 -16.67 5.07 3.65
C ILE A 67 -16.06 6.09 4.61
N ASP A 68 -15.91 5.69 5.87
CA ASP A 68 -15.20 6.46 6.88
C ASP A 68 -13.70 6.19 6.76
N LEU A 69 -12.95 7.24 6.41
CA LEU A 69 -11.49 7.19 6.34
C LEU A 69 -10.82 7.40 7.69
N GLY A 70 -11.54 7.73 8.76
CA GLY A 70 -10.97 7.91 10.11
C GLY A 70 -10.22 6.68 10.63
N PRO A 71 -10.82 5.48 10.56
CA PRO A 71 -10.20 4.22 10.96
C PRO A 71 -8.99 3.79 10.11
N VAL A 72 -8.92 4.28 8.86
CA VAL A 72 -7.91 3.88 7.87
C VAL A 72 -6.51 4.38 8.26
N HIS A 73 -5.47 3.55 8.27
CA HIS A 73 -5.41 2.09 8.05
C HIS A 73 -5.31 1.36 9.40
N PRO A 74 -6.05 0.28 9.66
CA PRO A 74 -5.89 -0.51 10.88
C PRO A 74 -4.63 -1.39 10.81
N LEU A 75 -3.59 -1.02 11.55
CA LEU A 75 -2.31 -1.74 11.57
C LEU A 75 -2.22 -2.68 12.77
N THR A 76 -1.62 -3.83 12.57
CA THR A 76 -1.30 -4.80 13.63
C THR A 76 0.14 -4.59 14.07
N GLY A 77 0.35 -4.51 15.38
CA GLY A 77 1.60 -4.06 16.00
C GLY A 77 1.36 -2.92 17.00
N PRO A 78 2.42 -2.25 17.51
CA PRO A 78 3.81 -2.41 17.09
C PRO A 78 4.51 -3.64 17.68
N VAL A 79 5.43 -4.21 16.91
CA VAL A 79 6.44 -5.17 17.37
C VAL A 79 7.70 -4.38 17.70
N ALA A 80 8.14 -4.41 18.96
CA ALA A 80 9.44 -3.85 19.34
C ALA A 80 10.56 -4.86 19.05
N ILE A 81 11.59 -4.43 18.35
CA ILE A 81 12.81 -5.21 18.14
C ILE A 81 13.80 -4.85 19.26
N ASP A 82 14.13 -5.83 20.08
CA ASP A 82 15.09 -5.68 21.18
C ASP A 82 16.41 -5.08 20.65
N ASP A 83 16.97 -4.16 21.44
CA ASP A 83 18.21 -3.42 21.17
C ASP A 83 18.19 -2.48 19.94
N ALA A 84 17.06 -2.32 19.24
CA ALA A 84 16.95 -1.36 18.13
C ALA A 84 16.94 0.08 18.64
N GLU A 85 17.85 0.91 18.10
CA GLU A 85 18.06 2.30 18.51
C GLU A 85 18.16 3.21 17.29
N GLU A 86 18.02 4.52 17.51
CA GLU A 86 18.17 5.52 16.44
C GLU A 86 19.53 5.38 15.73
N GLY A 87 19.48 5.31 14.39
CA GLY A 87 20.67 5.15 13.55
C GLY A 87 20.99 3.70 13.15
N ASP A 88 20.27 2.73 13.70
CA ASP A 88 20.26 1.36 13.18
C ASP A 88 19.47 1.26 11.87
N LEU A 89 19.67 0.17 11.15
CA LEU A 89 18.85 -0.20 10.01
C LEU A 89 18.14 -1.52 10.33
N LEU A 90 16.81 -1.53 10.27
CA LEU A 90 16.04 -2.76 10.43
C LEU A 90 15.74 -3.35 9.05
N GLU A 91 16.19 -4.56 8.82
CA GLU A 91 15.75 -5.39 7.72
C GLU A 91 14.51 -6.19 8.15
N VAL A 92 13.46 -6.13 7.35
CA VAL A 92 12.24 -6.91 7.51
C VAL A 92 12.03 -7.71 6.23
N ARG A 93 12.21 -9.02 6.33
CA ARG A 93 11.98 -9.95 5.22
C ARG A 93 10.53 -10.42 5.25
N VAL A 94 9.84 -10.31 4.11
CA VAL A 94 8.53 -10.95 3.92
C VAL A 94 8.77 -12.44 3.72
N VAL A 95 8.31 -13.27 4.66
CA VAL A 95 8.51 -14.73 4.62
C VAL A 95 7.34 -15.41 3.90
N ASP A 96 6.11 -15.08 4.30
CA ASP A 96 4.90 -15.66 3.75
C ASP A 96 3.69 -14.74 3.96
N ILE A 97 2.69 -14.83 3.08
CA ILE A 97 1.42 -14.12 3.20
C ILE A 97 0.31 -15.09 2.81
N VAL A 98 -0.55 -15.42 3.78
CA VAL A 98 -1.73 -16.25 3.57
C VAL A 98 -2.94 -15.33 3.39
N PRO A 99 -3.55 -15.27 2.20
CA PRO A 99 -4.69 -14.41 1.93
C PRO A 99 -5.97 -14.96 2.56
N ALA A 100 -6.88 -14.06 2.95
CA ALA A 100 -8.28 -14.44 3.18
C ALA A 100 -8.97 -14.86 1.86
N SER A 101 -10.13 -15.52 1.98
CA SER A 101 -10.90 -15.98 0.82
C SER A 101 -11.71 -14.87 0.11
N PHE A 102 -11.74 -13.68 0.69
CA PHE A 102 -12.44 -12.51 0.17
C PHE A 102 -11.49 -11.33 0.07
N GLY A 103 -11.60 -10.59 -1.03
CA GLY A 103 -11.05 -9.26 -1.15
C GLY A 103 -11.96 -8.36 -1.98
N TYR A 104 -11.62 -7.08 -2.06
CA TYR A 104 -12.41 -6.10 -2.81
C TYR A 104 -11.51 -5.06 -3.47
N THR A 105 -12.05 -4.39 -4.48
CA THR A 105 -11.48 -3.17 -5.06
C THR A 105 -12.59 -2.14 -5.12
N VAL A 106 -12.35 -0.92 -4.64
CA VAL A 106 -13.35 0.14 -4.59
C VAL A 106 -12.86 1.43 -5.25
N GLN A 107 -13.79 2.11 -5.92
CA GLN A 107 -13.62 3.51 -6.31
C GLN A 107 -14.45 4.34 -5.35
N VAL A 108 -13.78 5.22 -4.60
CA VAL A 108 -14.42 6.14 -3.65
C VAL A 108 -14.49 7.52 -4.32
N PRO A 109 -15.67 8.17 -4.39
CA PRO A 109 -15.81 9.49 -5.00
C PRO A 109 -14.80 10.51 -4.46
N GLY A 110 -14.12 11.22 -5.38
CA GLY A 110 -13.10 12.21 -5.03
C GLY A 110 -11.73 11.65 -4.63
N PHE A 111 -11.52 10.34 -4.77
CA PHE A 111 -10.26 9.66 -4.48
C PHE A 111 -9.78 8.83 -5.69
N GLY A 112 -8.47 8.58 -5.77
CA GLY A 112 -7.82 7.91 -6.90
C GLY A 112 -7.21 8.87 -7.93
N PHE A 113 -6.34 8.33 -8.79
CA PHE A 113 -5.53 9.12 -9.71
C PHE A 113 -6.33 9.84 -10.81
N LEU A 114 -7.48 9.26 -11.18
CA LEU A 114 -8.43 9.78 -12.18
C LEU A 114 -9.78 10.15 -11.55
N ALA A 115 -9.82 10.56 -10.28
CA ALA A 115 -11.07 10.87 -9.57
C ALA A 115 -12.01 11.81 -10.35
N ASP A 116 -11.47 12.81 -11.06
CA ASP A 116 -12.26 13.76 -11.86
C ASP A 116 -12.97 13.10 -13.06
N HIS A 117 -12.47 11.96 -13.56
CA HIS A 117 -13.07 11.19 -14.65
C HIS A 117 -13.99 10.06 -14.16
N PHE A 118 -13.89 9.70 -12.87
CA PHE A 118 -14.62 8.60 -12.24
C PHE A 118 -15.24 9.07 -10.91
N PRO A 119 -16.25 9.97 -10.97
CA PRO A 119 -16.84 10.57 -9.77
C PRO A 119 -17.78 9.61 -9.02
N ASP A 120 -18.22 8.53 -9.67
CA ASP A 120 -19.19 7.58 -9.12
C ASP A 120 -18.51 6.48 -8.31
N PRO A 121 -19.15 5.99 -7.22
CA PRO A 121 -18.63 4.85 -6.48
C PRO A 121 -18.66 3.57 -7.33
N HIS A 122 -17.66 2.70 -7.14
CA HIS A 122 -17.61 1.37 -7.76
C HIS A 122 -17.08 0.32 -6.79
N LEU A 123 -17.47 -0.94 -6.97
CA LEU A 123 -17.07 -2.07 -6.14
C LEU A 123 -16.92 -3.33 -6.98
N VAL A 124 -15.77 -3.99 -6.88
CA VAL A 124 -15.49 -5.32 -7.39
C VAL A 124 -15.25 -6.26 -6.21
N ARG A 125 -15.95 -7.39 -6.16
CA ARG A 125 -15.84 -8.40 -5.10
C ARG A 125 -15.05 -9.60 -5.60
N TRP A 126 -13.93 -9.88 -4.95
CA TRP A 126 -13.05 -10.98 -5.35
C TRP A 126 -13.29 -12.23 -4.51
N THR A 127 -13.32 -13.38 -5.17
CA THR A 127 -13.18 -14.69 -4.53
C THR A 127 -11.74 -15.14 -4.72
N ILE A 128 -11.05 -15.36 -3.61
CA ILE A 128 -9.64 -15.73 -3.59
C ILE A 128 -9.52 -17.22 -3.27
N ALA A 129 -8.98 -18.00 -4.20
CA ALA A 129 -8.75 -19.43 -4.06
C ALA A 129 -7.65 -19.90 -5.01
N ASP A 130 -6.95 -20.96 -4.61
CA ASP A 130 -5.99 -21.69 -5.47
C ASP A 130 -4.92 -20.81 -6.15
N GLY A 131 -4.50 -19.72 -5.49
CA GLY A 131 -3.49 -18.79 -5.98
C GLY A 131 -4.02 -17.74 -6.97
N PHE A 132 -5.35 -17.55 -7.05
CA PHE A 132 -5.97 -16.56 -7.93
C PHE A 132 -7.11 -15.81 -7.24
N ALA A 133 -7.43 -14.64 -7.78
CA ALA A 133 -8.63 -13.87 -7.48
C ALA A 133 -9.50 -13.77 -8.74
N GLU A 134 -10.78 -14.13 -8.62
CA GLU A 134 -11.79 -14.06 -9.68
C GLU A 134 -13.02 -13.31 -9.18
N SER A 135 -13.76 -12.66 -10.08
CA SER A 135 -14.94 -11.87 -9.69
C SER A 135 -16.09 -12.02 -10.69
N GLY A 136 -17.31 -12.18 -10.17
CA GLY A 136 -18.52 -12.04 -10.99
C GLY A 136 -18.78 -10.59 -11.44
N ASP A 137 -18.19 -9.60 -10.75
CA ASP A 137 -18.25 -8.19 -11.15
C ASP A 137 -17.30 -7.90 -12.35
N LEU A 138 -16.34 -8.80 -12.62
CA LEU A 138 -15.43 -8.77 -13.77
C LEU A 138 -15.34 -10.15 -14.46
N PRO A 139 -16.40 -10.60 -15.16
CA PRO A 139 -16.44 -11.93 -15.76
C PRO A 139 -15.33 -12.13 -16.79
N GLY A 140 -14.57 -13.21 -16.70
CA GLY A 140 -13.44 -13.49 -17.60
C GLY A 140 -12.12 -12.83 -17.20
N VAL A 141 -12.04 -12.21 -16.01
CA VAL A 141 -10.79 -11.77 -15.40
C VAL A 141 -10.37 -12.71 -14.27
N ARG A 142 -9.10 -13.13 -14.31
CA ARG A 142 -8.45 -13.94 -13.28
C ARG A 142 -7.09 -13.34 -12.93
N ILE A 143 -6.94 -12.85 -11.70
CA ILE A 143 -5.73 -12.19 -11.23
C ILE A 143 -4.85 -13.18 -10.45
N PRO A 144 -3.57 -13.37 -10.82
CA PRO A 144 -2.68 -14.28 -10.09
C PRO A 144 -2.22 -13.67 -8.76
N TYR A 145 -1.90 -14.54 -7.80
CA TYR A 145 -1.33 -14.17 -6.51
C TYR A 145 -0.05 -13.34 -6.68
N LEU A 146 -0.05 -12.15 -6.09
CA LEU A 146 1.12 -11.28 -5.92
C LEU A 146 1.00 -10.53 -4.61
N ALA A 147 0.72 -11.25 -3.52
CA ALA A 147 0.38 -10.59 -2.28
C ALA A 147 1.56 -9.85 -1.66
N HIS A 148 1.27 -8.70 -1.07
CA HIS A 148 2.23 -7.80 -0.44
C HIS A 148 1.50 -6.87 0.55
N PRO A 149 2.20 -6.34 1.57
CA PRO A 149 1.63 -5.29 2.40
C PRO A 149 1.69 -3.95 1.66
N GLY A 150 0.54 -3.27 1.56
CA GLY A 150 0.46 -1.86 1.21
C GLY A 150 1.06 -0.99 2.30
N VAL A 151 0.66 -1.24 3.56
CA VAL A 151 1.24 -0.60 4.76
C VAL A 151 2.22 -1.51 5.49
N ILE A 152 3.49 -1.12 5.51
CA ILE A 152 4.54 -1.74 6.32
C ILE A 152 5.54 -0.66 6.75
N GLY A 153 5.81 -0.53 8.05
CA GLY A 153 6.64 0.57 8.51
C GLY A 153 7.04 0.52 9.98
N LEU A 154 7.86 1.51 10.34
CA LEU A 154 8.30 1.76 11.72
C LEU A 154 7.63 3.02 12.27
N ALA A 155 7.44 3.08 13.59
CA ALA A 155 7.05 4.36 14.20
C ALA A 155 8.21 5.37 14.05
N PRO A 156 7.93 6.60 13.59
CA PRO A 156 8.94 7.64 13.55
C PRO A 156 9.26 8.10 14.97
N GLY A 157 10.54 8.27 15.29
CA GLY A 157 10.93 8.95 16.53
C GLY A 157 10.41 10.39 16.58
N ARG A 158 10.27 10.94 17.79
CA ARG A 158 9.69 12.28 18.05
C ARG A 158 10.19 13.36 17.08
N ALA A 159 11.51 13.49 16.95
CA ALA A 159 12.11 14.51 16.12
C ALA A 159 11.77 14.34 14.62
N LEU A 160 11.69 13.11 14.12
CA LEU A 160 11.26 12.84 12.75
C LEU A 160 9.77 13.13 12.58
N ARG A 161 8.93 12.66 13.52
CA ARG A 161 7.48 12.90 13.52
C ARG A 161 7.14 14.39 13.49
N GLU A 162 7.79 15.20 14.32
CA GLU A 162 7.59 16.66 14.36
C GLU A 162 8.03 17.35 13.07
N ARG A 163 9.15 16.93 12.46
CA ARG A 163 9.58 17.46 11.15
C ARG A 163 8.57 17.13 10.05
N ILE A 164 8.05 15.91 10.04
CA ILE A 164 7.01 15.46 9.11
C ILE A 164 5.75 16.32 9.27
N ALA A 165 5.22 16.42 10.49
CA ALA A 165 4.01 17.20 10.77
C ALA A 165 4.19 18.66 10.32
N LYS A 166 5.36 19.26 10.58
CA LYS A 166 5.68 20.62 10.15
C LYS A 166 5.68 20.78 8.63
N ARG A 167 6.29 19.87 7.87
CA ARG A 167 6.34 20.00 6.40
C ARG A 167 4.98 19.75 5.74
N GLU A 168 4.17 18.84 6.29
CA GLU A 168 2.81 18.57 5.81
C GLU A 168 1.88 19.76 6.10
N ALA A 169 1.95 20.33 7.30
CA ALA A 169 1.24 21.57 7.63
C ALA A 169 1.67 22.74 6.73
N ALA A 170 2.96 22.86 6.40
CA ALA A 170 3.45 23.89 5.49
C ALA A 170 2.99 23.69 4.04
N LEU A 171 2.75 22.45 3.60
CA LEU A 171 2.15 22.16 2.30
C LEU A 171 0.68 22.63 2.27
N VAL A 172 -0.10 22.28 3.29
CA VAL A 172 -1.49 22.73 3.45
C VAL A 172 -1.58 24.26 3.46
N ALA A 173 -0.70 24.93 4.20
CA ALA A 173 -0.67 26.39 4.27
C ALA A 173 -0.43 27.09 2.92
N ARG A 174 0.14 26.40 1.92
CA ARG A 174 0.35 26.92 0.56
C ARG A 174 -0.66 26.38 -0.46
N GLY A 175 -1.75 25.77 0.00
CA GLY A 175 -2.83 25.25 -0.85
C GLY A 175 -2.62 23.84 -1.38
N GLY A 176 -1.59 23.12 -0.92
CA GLY A 176 -1.41 21.71 -1.22
C GLY A 176 -2.29 20.81 -0.35
N PHE A 177 -2.42 19.55 -0.74
CA PHE A 177 -3.19 18.56 0.01
C PHE A 177 -2.27 17.73 0.93
N ALA A 178 -2.62 17.65 2.22
CA ALA A 178 -2.06 16.70 3.17
C ALA A 178 -3.08 16.44 4.28
N MET A 179 -2.90 15.34 5.00
CA MET A 179 -3.76 14.97 6.13
C MET A 179 -2.98 15.12 7.44
N PRO A 180 -3.02 16.30 8.09
CA PRO A 180 -2.33 16.54 9.35
C PRO A 180 -2.85 15.60 10.45
N PRO A 181 -2.17 15.51 11.61
CA PRO A 181 -2.65 14.77 12.75
C PRO A 181 -4.13 15.06 13.06
N ASP A 182 -4.91 14.00 13.18
CA ASP A 182 -6.35 14.04 13.43
C ASP A 182 -6.72 12.96 14.46
N PRO A 183 -7.22 13.36 15.64
CA PRO A 183 -7.60 12.41 16.69
C PRO A 183 -8.91 11.68 16.39
N VAL A 184 -9.71 12.12 15.42
CA VAL A 184 -10.99 11.46 15.09
C VAL A 184 -10.72 10.05 14.58
N GLY A 185 -11.35 9.05 15.22
CA GLY A 185 -11.17 7.64 14.89
C GLY A 185 -9.78 7.07 15.22
N ALA A 186 -8.94 7.80 15.96
CA ALA A 186 -7.59 7.34 16.29
C ALA A 186 -7.60 6.20 17.30
N VAL A 187 -6.76 5.20 17.05
CA VAL A 187 -6.45 4.09 17.96
C VAL A 187 -4.93 4.03 18.13
N PRO A 188 -4.39 4.16 19.36
CA PRO A 188 -5.12 4.46 20.59
C PRO A 188 -5.71 5.88 20.61
N GLY A 189 -6.83 6.04 21.31
CA GLY A 189 -7.53 7.33 21.45
C GLY A 189 -6.96 8.26 22.52
N ASP A 190 -5.78 7.95 23.09
CA ASP A 190 -5.12 8.81 24.09
C ASP A 190 -4.83 10.19 23.46
N PRO A 191 -5.35 11.31 24.01
CA PRO A 191 -5.16 12.64 23.44
C PRO A 191 -3.69 13.06 23.28
N LEU A 192 -2.78 12.56 24.13
CA LEU A 192 -1.35 12.85 24.05
C LEU A 192 -0.69 12.18 22.84
N ILE A 193 -1.28 11.09 22.34
CA ILE A 193 -0.86 10.39 21.14
C ILE A 193 -1.68 10.90 19.95
N ALA A 194 -3.00 10.74 20.00
CA ALA A 194 -3.94 10.98 18.91
C ALA A 194 -3.87 12.41 18.34
N GLY A 195 -3.63 13.42 19.18
CA GLY A 195 -3.50 14.81 18.74
C GLY A 195 -2.22 15.14 17.97
N HIS A 196 -1.23 14.24 17.99
CA HIS A 196 0.10 14.47 17.41
C HIS A 196 0.61 13.33 16.52
N ALA A 197 -0.12 12.22 16.47
CA ALA A 197 0.20 11.05 15.69
C ALA A 197 -0.14 11.27 14.21
N LEU A 198 0.74 10.81 13.33
CA LEU A 198 0.58 11.00 11.90
C LEU A 198 -0.46 10.03 11.33
N ARG A 199 -1.23 10.46 10.34
CA ARG A 199 -2.07 9.56 9.53
C ARG A 199 -1.20 8.53 8.79
N THR A 200 -1.74 7.33 8.62
CA THR A 200 -1.05 6.21 7.96
C THR A 200 -1.12 6.28 6.44
N ILE A 201 -1.97 7.13 5.86
CA ILE A 201 -2.23 7.23 4.41
C ILE A 201 -0.99 7.57 3.57
N PRO A 202 -0.17 8.59 3.88
CA PRO A 202 0.99 8.90 3.05
C PRO A 202 2.22 8.06 3.43
N PRO A 203 3.00 7.57 2.44
CA PRO A 203 4.32 6.99 2.68
C PRO A 203 5.31 8.05 3.14
N ARG A 204 6.30 7.63 3.93
CA ARG A 204 7.37 8.48 4.49
C ARG A 204 8.69 7.73 4.54
N GLU A 205 9.71 8.36 5.12
CA GLU A 205 11.06 7.80 5.26
C GLU A 205 11.09 6.48 6.06
N VAL A 206 10.09 6.28 6.93
CA VAL A 206 9.87 5.06 7.72
C VAL A 206 9.02 4.01 7.00
N ALA A 207 8.89 4.14 5.67
CA ALA A 207 7.93 3.45 4.82
C ALA A 207 6.49 3.83 5.18
N GLY A 208 5.68 2.94 5.73
CA GLY A 208 4.25 3.14 5.93
C GLY A 208 3.48 2.66 4.71
N ASN A 209 2.52 3.45 4.23
CA ASN A 209 1.67 3.08 3.09
C ASN A 209 2.40 3.29 1.75
N ILE A 210 3.16 2.29 1.33
CA ILE A 210 4.07 2.40 0.18
C ILE A 210 3.50 1.78 -1.09
N ASP A 211 2.58 0.81 -0.98
CA ASP A 211 1.83 0.20 -2.09
C ASP A 211 2.76 -0.30 -3.22
N ILE A 212 3.87 -0.94 -2.83
CA ILE A 212 4.89 -1.47 -3.73
C ILE A 212 4.74 -2.99 -3.86
N LYS A 213 4.11 -3.44 -4.95
CA LYS A 213 3.82 -4.85 -5.20
C LYS A 213 5.02 -5.80 -5.28
N GLN A 214 6.22 -5.25 -5.45
CA GLN A 214 7.46 -6.02 -5.44
C GLN A 214 7.86 -6.48 -4.02
N LEU A 215 7.22 -5.95 -2.96
CA LEU A 215 7.39 -6.36 -1.56
C LEU A 215 6.58 -7.62 -1.21
N ASN A 216 6.69 -8.64 -2.04
CA ASN A 216 6.08 -9.96 -1.87
C ASN A 216 7.04 -10.96 -1.18
N PRO A 217 6.57 -12.17 -0.80
CA PRO A 217 7.42 -13.18 -0.13
C PRO A 217 8.76 -13.42 -0.82
N GLY A 218 9.84 -13.33 -0.05
CA GLY A 218 11.23 -13.40 -0.51
C GLY A 218 11.91 -12.04 -0.71
N THR A 219 11.18 -10.93 -0.64
CA THR A 219 11.74 -9.58 -0.66
C THR A 219 11.94 -9.05 0.77
N SER A 220 13.02 -8.30 0.99
CA SER A 220 13.27 -7.55 2.23
C SER A 220 13.05 -6.05 2.02
N ILE A 221 12.48 -5.39 3.01
CA ILE A 221 12.51 -3.93 3.17
C ILE A 221 13.54 -3.57 4.26
N TYR A 222 14.32 -2.53 4.02
CA TYR A 222 15.31 -2.00 4.97
C TYR A 222 14.86 -0.61 5.39
N ILE A 223 14.58 -0.40 6.68
CA ILE A 223 14.01 0.84 7.20
C ILE A 223 14.94 1.44 8.26
N PRO A 224 15.32 2.73 8.17
CA PRO A 224 16.14 3.36 9.20
C PRO A 224 15.36 3.49 10.51
N VAL A 225 15.94 3.00 11.60
CA VAL A 225 15.35 3.10 12.94
C VAL A 225 15.51 4.53 13.46
N SER A 226 14.41 5.12 13.91
CA SER A 226 14.38 6.47 14.50
C SER A 226 13.70 6.54 15.87
N ALA A 227 12.94 5.52 16.25
CA ALA A 227 12.37 5.35 17.59
C ALA A 227 13.02 4.12 18.27
N PRO A 228 13.22 4.12 19.59
CA PRO A 228 13.64 2.94 20.33
C PRO A 228 12.74 1.74 20.04
N GLY A 229 13.34 0.57 19.81
CA GLY A 229 12.63 -0.65 19.45
C GLY A 229 12.15 -0.71 17.99
N GLY A 230 12.30 0.36 17.20
CA GLY A 230 11.79 0.44 15.82
C GLY A 230 10.26 0.55 15.72
N LEU A 231 9.53 -0.26 16.50
CA LEU A 231 8.06 -0.28 16.58
C LEU A 231 7.44 -0.58 15.21
N PHE A 232 7.66 -1.81 14.76
CA PHE A 232 7.22 -2.30 13.46
C PHE A 232 5.72 -2.61 13.45
N SER A 233 5.00 -2.15 12.41
CA SER A 233 3.60 -2.50 12.20
C SER A 233 3.31 -2.76 10.73
N VAL A 234 2.26 -3.55 10.49
CA VAL A 234 1.80 -3.94 9.15
C VAL A 234 0.28 -3.99 9.09
N GLY A 235 -0.28 -3.67 7.93
CA GLY A 235 -1.71 -3.78 7.63
C GLY A 235 -1.92 -3.61 6.14
N ASP A 236 -3.17 -3.41 5.73
CA ASP A 236 -3.51 -3.04 4.34
C ASP A 236 -2.86 -4.01 3.34
N VAL A 237 -3.12 -5.30 3.53
CA VAL A 237 -2.45 -6.34 2.73
C VAL A 237 -3.27 -6.57 1.47
N HIS A 238 -2.58 -6.55 0.34
CA HIS A 238 -3.20 -6.69 -0.98
C HIS A 238 -2.95 -8.07 -1.54
N PHE A 239 -3.96 -8.67 -2.16
CA PHE A 239 -3.76 -9.93 -2.89
C PHE A 239 -2.96 -9.69 -4.19
N ALA A 240 -3.26 -8.59 -4.86
CA ALA A 240 -2.59 -8.12 -6.06
C ALA A 240 -2.89 -6.63 -6.30
N GLN A 241 -1.98 -5.97 -7.00
CA GLN A 241 -2.04 -4.56 -7.36
C GLN A 241 -1.27 -4.35 -8.68
N GLY A 242 -1.72 -3.39 -9.51
CA GLY A 242 -0.91 -2.83 -10.59
C GLY A 242 0.10 -1.81 -10.06
N ASP A 243 1.20 -1.57 -10.77
CA ASP A 243 2.06 -0.42 -10.41
C ASP A 243 1.21 0.87 -10.49
N SER A 244 1.18 1.65 -9.39
CA SER A 244 0.44 2.91 -9.14
C SER A 244 -0.95 2.86 -8.49
N GLU A 245 -1.56 1.69 -8.28
CA GLU A 245 -2.84 1.58 -7.52
C GLU A 245 -3.92 2.57 -8.00
N THR A 246 -4.07 2.65 -9.32
CA THR A 246 -4.61 3.86 -9.95
C THR A 246 -6.00 4.30 -9.49
N CYS A 247 -6.89 3.37 -9.11
CA CYS A 247 -8.24 3.69 -8.66
C CYS A 247 -8.35 4.00 -7.16
N GLY A 248 -7.21 4.01 -6.47
CA GLY A 248 -7.06 4.31 -5.06
C GLY A 248 -7.03 3.07 -4.16
N THR A 249 -7.38 1.88 -4.69
CA THR A 249 -7.30 0.62 -3.93
C THR A 249 -6.82 -0.53 -4.81
N ALA A 250 -6.27 -1.55 -4.16
CA ALA A 250 -5.82 -2.79 -4.76
C ALA A 250 -6.92 -3.87 -4.73
N ILE A 251 -6.53 -5.16 -4.75
CA ILE A 251 -7.38 -6.23 -4.21
C ILE A 251 -7.13 -6.28 -2.70
N GLU A 252 -7.85 -5.44 -1.98
CA GLU A 252 -7.80 -5.30 -0.53
C GLU A 252 -8.27 -6.56 0.16
N MET A 253 -7.55 -7.02 1.18
CA MET A 253 -7.93 -8.21 1.93
C MET A 253 -7.42 -8.20 3.36
N ARG A 254 -7.97 -9.13 4.14
CA ARG A 254 -7.35 -9.59 5.38
C ARG A 254 -6.27 -10.61 5.05
N SER A 255 -5.28 -10.76 5.93
CA SER A 255 -4.26 -11.77 5.74
C SER A 255 -3.67 -12.27 7.06
N GLU A 256 -2.95 -13.37 6.96
CA GLU A 256 -1.95 -13.76 7.94
C GLU A 256 -0.56 -13.63 7.30
N SER A 257 0.26 -12.72 7.81
CA SER A 257 1.55 -12.36 7.20
C SER A 257 2.70 -12.65 8.15
N THR A 258 3.73 -13.34 7.67
CA THR A 258 4.92 -13.70 8.45
C THR A 258 6.14 -12.91 7.99
N PHE A 259 6.84 -12.31 8.94
CA PHE A 259 8.05 -11.51 8.71
C PHE A 259 9.22 -12.03 9.54
N GLU A 260 10.44 -11.88 9.02
CA GLU A 260 11.69 -12.15 9.73
C GLU A 260 12.48 -10.84 9.88
N PHE A 261 13.02 -10.59 11.08
CA PHE A 261 13.64 -9.31 11.44
C PHE A 261 15.16 -9.46 11.56
N HIS A 262 15.94 -8.57 10.98
CA HIS A 262 17.37 -8.48 11.21
C HIS A 262 17.80 -7.05 11.51
N LEU A 263 18.38 -6.85 12.69
CA LEU A 263 18.87 -5.55 13.13
C LEU A 263 20.33 -5.36 12.71
N HIS A 264 20.60 -4.30 11.94
CA HIS A 264 21.94 -3.91 11.50
C HIS A 264 22.40 -2.69 12.30
N LYS A 265 23.14 -2.92 13.38
CA LYS A 265 23.55 -1.88 14.34
C LYS A 265 24.37 -0.76 13.67
N GLY A 266 23.95 0.49 13.86
CA GLY A 266 24.59 1.71 13.34
C GLY A 266 24.66 1.84 11.81
N ALA A 267 24.03 0.92 11.08
CA ALA A 267 24.19 0.83 9.63
C ALA A 267 23.54 2.02 8.90
N ALA A 268 22.39 2.52 9.38
CA ALA A 268 21.73 3.65 8.74
C ALA A 268 22.56 4.93 8.92
N ALA A 269 23.06 5.17 10.14
CA ALA A 269 23.91 6.32 10.43
C ALA A 269 25.23 6.29 9.65
N SER A 270 25.95 5.17 9.69
CA SER A 270 27.28 5.04 9.04
C SER A 270 27.22 5.10 7.52
N LYS A 271 26.14 4.62 6.90
CA LYS A 271 25.94 4.64 5.45
C LYS A 271 25.14 5.85 4.95
N GLY A 272 24.68 6.72 5.86
CA GLY A 272 23.83 7.87 5.50
C GLY A 272 22.47 7.48 4.92
N ILE A 273 21.93 6.32 5.29
CA ILE A 273 20.61 5.86 4.84
C ILE A 273 19.55 6.66 5.59
N ARG A 274 18.76 7.45 4.86
CA ARG A 274 17.72 8.34 5.41
C ARG A 274 16.30 7.92 5.05
N SER A 275 16.14 6.95 4.16
CA SER A 275 14.85 6.43 3.70
C SER A 275 14.95 4.92 3.54
N PHE A 276 13.78 4.27 3.51
CA PHE A 276 13.70 2.84 3.23
C PHE A 276 14.16 2.50 1.82
N TYR A 277 14.55 1.24 1.62
CA TYR A 277 14.75 0.64 0.30
C TYR A 277 14.38 -0.85 0.32
N LEU A 278 14.10 -1.41 -0.84
CA LEU A 278 13.78 -2.83 -1.00
C LEU A 278 14.97 -3.58 -1.61
N ALA A 279 15.17 -4.82 -1.21
CA ALA A 279 16.08 -5.72 -1.92
C ALA A 279 15.54 -7.15 -1.91
N ARG A 280 15.69 -7.82 -3.06
CA ARG A 280 15.57 -9.27 -3.19
C ARG A 280 16.93 -9.80 -3.62
N THR A 281 17.67 -10.36 -2.68
CA THR A 281 19.04 -10.85 -2.90
C THR A 281 19.14 -12.38 -2.91
N GLY A 282 18.06 -13.08 -2.52
CA GLY A 282 17.97 -14.53 -2.60
C GLY A 282 17.87 -15.05 -4.04
N THR A 283 18.15 -16.34 -4.22
CA THR A 283 18.05 -17.04 -5.51
C THR A 283 16.70 -17.70 -5.74
N ASP A 284 15.74 -17.47 -4.85
CA ASP A 284 14.40 -18.05 -4.93
C ASP A 284 13.69 -17.60 -6.21
N ALA A 285 12.85 -18.47 -6.76
CA ALA A 285 12.08 -18.16 -7.95
C ALA A 285 11.27 -16.87 -7.75
N VAL A 286 11.26 -16.00 -8.77
CA VAL A 286 10.47 -14.78 -8.71
C VAL A 286 9.02 -15.13 -9.05
N PRO A 287 8.05 -14.90 -8.14
CA PRO A 287 6.64 -15.17 -8.43
C PRO A 287 6.09 -14.20 -9.49
N TYR A 288 6.84 -13.12 -9.78
CA TYR A 288 6.48 -12.04 -10.68
C TYR A 288 7.55 -11.81 -11.75
N ARG A 289 7.15 -11.36 -12.94
CA ARG A 289 8.08 -10.87 -13.96
C ARG A 289 7.97 -9.35 -14.03
N SER A 290 9.10 -8.65 -14.00
CA SER A 290 9.16 -7.18 -14.10
C SER A 290 8.47 -6.62 -15.36
N SER A 291 8.31 -7.45 -16.40
CA SER A 291 7.44 -7.24 -17.55
C SER A 291 6.54 -8.46 -17.70
N PRO A 292 5.23 -8.30 -17.98
CA PRO A 292 4.38 -9.44 -18.34
C PRO A 292 4.96 -10.21 -19.52
N GLY A 293 4.60 -11.50 -19.65
CA GLY A 293 5.05 -12.32 -20.77
C GLY A 293 4.46 -11.82 -22.09
N ARG A 294 3.13 -11.71 -22.14
CA ARG A 294 2.36 -11.11 -23.22
C ARG A 294 1.65 -9.87 -22.68
N PHE A 295 1.83 -8.74 -23.34
CA PHE A 295 1.19 -7.49 -22.91
C PHE A 295 0.70 -6.65 -24.07
N VAL A 296 -0.21 -5.75 -23.74
CA VAL A 296 -0.50 -4.55 -24.50
C VAL A 296 0.08 -3.37 -23.74
N ALA A 297 0.74 -2.46 -24.45
CA ALA A 297 1.36 -1.28 -23.86
C ALA A 297 0.79 -0.02 -24.52
N ILE A 298 0.31 0.91 -23.70
CA ILE A 298 -0.22 2.20 -24.15
C ILE A 298 0.67 3.31 -23.60
N PRO A 299 1.49 3.97 -24.45
CA PRO A 299 2.29 5.11 -24.03
C PRO A 299 1.41 6.36 -23.91
N GLY A 300 1.69 7.19 -22.91
CA GLY A 300 1.12 8.51 -22.72
C GLY A 300 2.19 9.59 -22.82
N MET A 301 1.80 10.72 -23.39
CA MET A 301 2.60 11.94 -23.50
C MET A 301 1.93 13.05 -22.69
N PRO A 302 2.65 14.11 -22.27
CA PRO A 302 2.07 15.18 -21.48
C PRO A 302 1.38 16.22 -22.39
N ILE A 303 0.44 15.74 -23.21
CA ILE A 303 -0.32 16.56 -24.16
C ILE A 303 -1.79 16.44 -23.80
N THR A 304 -2.47 17.57 -23.62
CA THR A 304 -3.90 17.60 -23.31
C THR A 304 -4.75 17.25 -24.54
N ALA A 305 -6.05 17.03 -24.33
CA ALA A 305 -6.98 16.73 -25.43
C ALA A 305 -7.16 17.90 -26.43
N ASP A 306 -6.85 19.13 -26.02
CA ASP A 306 -6.88 20.35 -26.84
C ASP A 306 -5.50 20.72 -27.43
N ASP A 307 -4.57 19.76 -27.46
CA ASP A 307 -3.24 19.87 -28.09
C ASP A 307 -2.28 20.85 -27.37
N GLU A 308 -2.49 21.09 -26.07
CA GLU A 308 -1.54 21.83 -25.22
C GLU A 308 -0.46 20.89 -24.68
N ASN A 309 0.81 21.30 -24.81
CA ASN A 309 1.96 20.51 -24.38
C ASN A 309 2.49 20.98 -23.01
N HIS A 310 2.50 20.09 -22.03
CA HIS A 310 3.03 20.31 -20.68
C HIS A 310 4.42 19.68 -20.53
N GLY A 311 5.44 20.43 -20.95
CA GLY A 311 6.82 19.93 -20.99
C GLY A 311 7.30 19.34 -19.65
N GLY A 312 7.75 18.08 -19.68
CA GLY A 312 8.27 17.37 -18.51
C GLY A 312 7.23 16.90 -17.48
N ASP A 313 5.93 16.99 -17.79
CA ASP A 313 4.86 16.56 -16.88
C ASP A 313 4.62 15.04 -16.95
N ALA A 314 5.42 14.27 -16.20
CA ALA A 314 5.24 12.82 -16.09
C ALA A 314 3.86 12.43 -15.51
N THR A 315 3.22 13.32 -14.73
CA THR A 315 1.90 13.04 -14.14
C THR A 315 0.82 13.08 -15.21
N LEU A 316 0.84 14.09 -16.09
CA LEU A 316 -0.07 14.15 -17.23
C LEU A 316 0.18 13.00 -18.22
N ALA A 317 1.45 12.68 -18.50
CA ALA A 317 1.80 11.52 -19.33
C ALA A 317 1.23 10.21 -18.74
N ALA A 318 1.34 10.01 -17.43
CA ALA A 318 0.78 8.88 -16.71
C ALA A 318 -0.75 8.83 -16.81
N LYS A 319 -1.45 9.96 -16.65
CA LYS A 319 -2.91 10.05 -16.81
C LYS A 319 -3.35 9.65 -18.21
N ASN A 320 -2.65 10.15 -19.24
CA ASN A 320 -2.97 9.86 -20.63
C ASN A 320 -2.73 8.39 -21.00
N ALA A 321 -1.63 7.79 -20.51
CA ALA A 321 -1.36 6.37 -20.71
C ALA A 321 -2.48 5.49 -20.11
N LEU A 322 -2.91 5.83 -18.90
CA LEU A 322 -3.95 5.11 -18.18
C LEU A 322 -5.34 5.28 -18.84
N LEU A 323 -5.71 6.49 -19.24
CA LEU A 323 -6.96 6.74 -19.98
C LEU A 323 -6.98 5.96 -21.30
N GLY A 324 -5.87 5.95 -22.04
CA GLY A 324 -5.76 5.16 -23.27
C GLY A 324 -5.85 3.65 -23.01
N MET A 325 -5.30 3.15 -21.90
CA MET A 325 -5.45 1.75 -21.50
C MET A 325 -6.91 1.40 -21.15
N ILE A 326 -7.61 2.29 -20.45
CA ILE A 326 -9.03 2.12 -20.15
C ILE A 326 -9.85 2.03 -21.45
N GLU A 327 -9.62 2.91 -22.42
CA GLU A 327 -10.29 2.83 -23.73
C GLU A 327 -9.98 1.53 -24.46
N TYR A 328 -8.73 1.06 -24.40
CA TYR A 328 -8.33 -0.22 -24.98
C TYR A 328 -9.13 -1.38 -24.37
N ILE A 329 -9.19 -1.47 -23.04
CA ILE A 329 -9.92 -2.54 -22.34
C ILE A 329 -11.42 -2.49 -22.67
N VAL A 330 -12.01 -1.30 -22.70
CA VAL A 330 -13.42 -1.11 -23.08
C VAL A 330 -13.66 -1.60 -24.51
N ARG A 331 -12.84 -1.18 -25.47
CA ARG A 331 -13.02 -1.49 -26.89
C ARG A 331 -12.78 -2.96 -27.23
N GLU A 332 -11.72 -3.56 -26.70
CA GLU A 332 -11.30 -4.91 -27.08
C GLU A 332 -11.89 -6.01 -26.21
N HIS A 333 -12.27 -5.70 -24.96
CA HIS A 333 -12.79 -6.68 -24.00
C HIS A 333 -14.22 -6.41 -23.52
N GLY A 334 -14.83 -5.28 -23.91
CA GLY A 334 -16.26 -5.02 -23.69
C GLY A 334 -16.66 -4.65 -22.27
N TYR A 335 -15.69 -4.37 -21.39
CA TYR A 335 -15.97 -3.89 -20.03
C TYR A 335 -16.49 -2.44 -20.03
N THR A 336 -17.21 -2.06 -18.97
CA THR A 336 -17.50 -0.65 -18.71
C THR A 336 -16.22 0.11 -18.34
N ARG A 337 -16.26 1.45 -18.42
CA ARG A 337 -15.13 2.28 -18.00
C ARG A 337 -14.74 2.04 -16.53
N GLN A 338 -15.72 1.96 -15.63
CA GLN A 338 -15.47 1.71 -14.20
C GLN A 338 -14.80 0.35 -13.97
N GLN A 339 -15.25 -0.69 -14.65
CA GLN A 339 -14.64 -2.02 -14.60
C GLN A 339 -13.21 -2.00 -15.16
N ALA A 340 -12.99 -1.35 -16.30
CA ALA A 340 -11.66 -1.21 -16.89
C ALA A 340 -10.70 -0.46 -15.97
N TYR A 341 -11.17 0.58 -15.27
CA TYR A 341 -10.35 1.30 -14.29
C TYR A 341 -10.00 0.43 -13.08
N ALA A 342 -10.93 -0.39 -12.59
CA ALA A 342 -10.63 -1.36 -11.54
C ALA A 342 -9.60 -2.41 -12.00
N ILE A 343 -9.73 -2.94 -13.23
CA ILE A 343 -8.72 -3.84 -13.84
C ILE A 343 -7.35 -3.16 -13.87
N CYS A 344 -7.28 -1.89 -14.27
CA CYS A 344 -6.03 -1.14 -14.27
C CYS A 344 -5.39 -1.09 -12.87
N SER A 345 -6.18 -0.81 -11.84
CA SER A 345 -5.68 -0.72 -10.46
C SER A 345 -5.07 -2.03 -9.94
N VAL A 346 -5.60 -3.18 -10.38
CA VAL A 346 -5.19 -4.50 -9.85
C VAL A 346 -4.17 -5.23 -10.72
N ALA A 347 -4.01 -4.83 -11.99
CA ALA A 347 -3.22 -5.60 -12.96
C ALA A 347 -2.31 -4.78 -13.89
N VAL A 348 -2.58 -3.50 -14.12
CA VAL A 348 -1.82 -2.70 -15.10
C VAL A 348 -0.61 -2.07 -14.44
N ASP A 349 0.55 -2.17 -15.09
CA ASP A 349 1.75 -1.50 -14.65
C ASP A 349 1.94 -0.16 -15.33
N LEU A 350 1.86 0.93 -14.57
CA LEU A 350 2.17 2.26 -15.04
C LEU A 350 3.67 2.56 -14.85
N LYS A 351 4.44 2.44 -15.94
CA LYS A 351 5.91 2.54 -15.88
C LYS A 351 6.41 3.82 -16.53
N VAL A 352 7.25 4.56 -15.81
CA VAL A 352 8.07 5.62 -16.40
C VAL A 352 9.00 4.98 -17.43
N SER A 353 8.83 5.35 -18.70
CA SER A 353 9.61 4.79 -19.80
C SER A 353 10.86 5.64 -20.04
N GLU A 354 10.69 6.97 -20.07
CA GLU A 354 11.80 7.93 -20.05
C GLU A 354 11.36 9.28 -19.43
N LEU A 355 12.33 10.09 -18.99
CA LEU A 355 12.15 11.43 -18.39
C LEU A 355 13.20 12.43 -18.90
N VAL A 356 13.65 12.29 -20.14
CA VAL A 356 14.80 13.07 -20.66
C VAL A 356 14.56 13.64 -22.05
N ASP A 357 13.61 13.10 -22.81
CA ASP A 357 13.37 13.50 -24.19
C ASP A 357 12.40 14.67 -24.25
N VAL A 358 12.96 15.88 -24.15
CA VAL A 358 12.17 17.12 -24.15
C VAL A 358 11.43 17.34 -25.49
N PRO A 359 10.18 17.85 -25.46
CA PRO A 359 9.42 18.24 -24.27
C PRO A 359 8.65 17.08 -23.60
N ASN A 360 8.57 15.90 -24.22
CA ASN A 360 7.55 14.91 -23.91
C ASN A 360 8.12 13.71 -23.14
N PHE A 361 7.90 13.69 -21.82
CA PHE A 361 8.14 12.50 -21.02
C PHE A 361 7.11 11.39 -21.32
N ILE A 362 7.55 10.15 -21.35
CA ILE A 362 6.72 8.98 -21.64
C ILE A 362 6.55 8.14 -20.39
N VAL A 363 5.29 7.97 -20.01
CA VAL A 363 4.83 6.93 -19.09
C VAL A 363 4.00 5.94 -19.90
N THR A 364 4.17 4.64 -19.67
CA THR A 364 3.49 3.59 -20.44
C THR A 364 2.71 2.68 -19.51
N ALA A 365 1.44 2.45 -19.81
CA ALA A 365 0.59 1.49 -19.12
C ALA A 365 0.73 0.10 -19.78
N PHE A 366 1.16 -0.90 -19.02
CA PHE A 366 1.33 -2.28 -19.49
C PHE A 366 0.24 -3.18 -18.92
N LEU A 367 -0.62 -3.72 -19.78
CA LEU A 367 -1.66 -4.68 -19.44
C LEU A 367 -1.18 -6.11 -19.71
N PRO A 368 -1.02 -6.97 -18.69
CA PRO A 368 -0.79 -8.40 -18.89
C PRO A 368 -2.00 -9.03 -19.58
N LEU A 369 -1.80 -9.72 -20.70
CA LEU A 369 -2.91 -10.36 -21.42
C LEU A 369 -3.33 -11.70 -20.79
N GLU A 370 -2.51 -12.27 -19.92
CA GLU A 370 -2.77 -13.55 -19.26
C GLU A 370 -3.89 -13.49 -18.21
N ILE A 371 -4.35 -12.28 -17.84
CA ILE A 371 -5.44 -12.13 -16.86
C ILE A 371 -6.82 -12.39 -17.47
N PHE A 372 -6.95 -12.41 -18.80
CA PHE A 372 -8.20 -12.68 -19.49
C PHE A 372 -8.31 -14.18 -19.80
N VAL A 373 -9.38 -14.82 -19.33
CA VAL A 373 -9.58 -16.29 -19.40
C VAL A 373 -10.81 -16.70 -20.20
#